data_AF-A0A166TUS8-F1
#
_entry.id   AF-A0A166TUS8-F1
#
_cell.length_a   1.000
_cell.length_b   1.000
_cell.length_c   1.000
_cell.angle_alpha   90.00
_cell.angle_beta   90.00
_cell.angle_gamma   90.00
#
_symmetry.space_group_name_H-M   'P 1'
#
loop_
_entity.id
_entity.type
_entity.pdbx_description
1 polymer ?
#
loop_
_entity_poly.entity_id
_entity_poly.type
_entity_poly.pdbx_seq_one_letter_code
_entity_poly.pdbx_strand_id
1 'polypeptide(L)'
;MYHAKRNLIYFIFQTIFGIIALLFFIFGDFANNHSKDILSGIGISFTIAGVIGIATSLKLLKDPKKAAKIEMAQTEERTQFIKAKTKSFVYTIMIYLESAVIIVTGLLGFRTICITLSAIVLLKVILNLIFSNYYMKKY
;
A
#
# COMPACT_ATOMS: atom_id res chain seq x y z
N MET A 1 -15.25 17.42 6.04
CA MET A 1 -14.98 16.76 4.74
C MET A 1 -13.53 16.94 4.24
N TYR A 2 -12.61 17.52 5.02
CA TYR A 2 -11.26 17.85 4.56
C TYR A 2 -10.41 16.58 4.30
N HIS A 3 -10.56 15.55 5.14
CA HIS A 3 -9.78 14.31 5.02
C HIS A 3 -10.13 13.49 3.78
N ALA A 4 -11.43 13.37 3.45
CA ALA A 4 -11.88 12.63 2.26
C ALA A 4 -11.40 13.30 0.96
N LYS A 5 -11.42 14.65 0.90
CA LYS A 5 -10.90 15.41 -0.24
C LYS A 5 -9.38 15.28 -0.39
N ARG A 6 -8.63 15.32 0.72
CA ARG A 6 -7.18 15.13 0.70
C ARG A 6 -6.78 13.73 0.22
N ASN A 7 -7.47 12.69 0.71
CA ASN A 7 -7.22 11.32 0.27
C ASN A 7 -7.55 11.13 -1.22
N LEU A 8 -8.63 11.75 -1.70
CA LEU A 8 -8.98 11.72 -3.12
C LEU A 8 -7.86 12.34 -3.99
N ILE A 9 -7.34 13.50 -3.60
CA ILE A 9 -6.22 14.16 -4.31
C ILE A 9 -5.00 13.25 -4.35
N TYR A 10 -4.64 12.63 -3.21
CA TYR A 10 -3.53 11.68 -3.14
C TYR A 10 -3.70 10.51 -4.12
N PHE A 11 -4.88 9.90 -4.16
CA PHE A 11 -5.14 8.79 -5.08
C PHE A 11 -5.18 9.22 -6.55
N ILE A 12 -5.63 10.44 -6.86
CA ILE A 12 -5.56 11.01 -8.22
C ILE A 12 -4.11 11.13 -8.66
N PHE A 13 -3.23 11.72 -7.84
CA PHE A 13 -1.80 11.79 -8.15
C PHE A 13 -1.17 10.41 -8.33
N GLN A 14 -1.53 9.45 -7.47
CA GLN A 14 -1.07 8.07 -7.59
C GLN A 14 -1.51 7.41 -8.90
N THR A 15 -2.76 7.61 -9.32
CA THR A 15 -3.27 7.11 -10.61
C THR A 15 -2.59 7.78 -11.80
N ILE A 16 -2.38 9.11 -11.76
CA ILE A 16 -1.68 9.83 -12.84
C ILE A 16 -0.26 9.28 -13.00
N PHE A 17 0.46 9.11 -11.90
CA PHE A 17 1.80 8.53 -11.93
C PHE A 17 1.80 7.10 -12.48
N GLY A 18 0.83 6.28 -12.09
CA GLY A 18 0.64 4.93 -12.63
C GLY A 18 0.35 4.90 -14.13
N ILE A 19 -0.52 5.80 -14.62
CA ILE A 19 -0.84 5.91 -16.05
C ILE A 19 0.37 6.38 -16.85
N ILE A 20 1.13 7.36 -16.35
CA ILE A 20 2.37 7.81 -17.01
C ILE A 20 3.35 6.62 -17.12
N ALA A 21 3.55 5.86 -16.05
CA ALA A 21 4.40 4.67 -16.09
C ALA A 21 3.90 3.62 -17.10
N LEU A 22 2.58 3.40 -17.20
CA LEU A 22 1.99 2.50 -18.21
C LEU A 22 2.18 3.01 -19.65
N LEU A 23 2.05 4.31 -19.88
CA LEU A 23 2.28 4.91 -21.20
C LEU A 23 3.74 4.74 -21.63
N PHE A 24 4.69 4.98 -20.72
CA PHE A 24 6.09 4.69 -20.98
C PHE A 24 6.32 3.19 -21.20
N PHE A 25 5.63 2.29 -20.51
CA PHE A 25 5.74 0.85 -20.77
C PHE A 25 5.25 0.43 -22.17
N ILE A 26 4.16 1.05 -22.66
CA ILE A 26 3.56 0.72 -23.96
C ILE A 26 4.34 1.33 -25.12
N PHE A 27 4.77 2.60 -24.99
CA PHE A 27 5.37 3.39 -26.08
C PHE A 27 6.87 3.60 -25.95
N GLY A 28 7.46 3.29 -24.79
CA GLY A 28 8.88 3.46 -24.54
C GLY A 28 9.71 2.39 -25.26
N ASP A 29 10.79 2.84 -25.89
CA ASP A 29 11.81 1.94 -26.40
C ASP A 29 12.79 1.61 -25.26
N PHE A 30 12.78 0.34 -24.83
CA PHE A 30 13.62 -0.13 -23.73
C PHE A 30 14.70 -1.05 -24.27
N ALA A 31 15.96 -0.65 -24.11
CA ALA A 31 17.11 -1.47 -24.48
C ALA A 31 17.22 -2.78 -23.67
N ASN A 32 16.53 -2.90 -22.53
CA ASN A 32 16.56 -4.06 -21.66
C ASN A 32 15.15 -4.44 -21.16
N ASN A 33 14.78 -5.71 -21.30
CA ASN A 33 13.48 -6.25 -20.88
C ASN A 33 13.23 -6.06 -19.37
N HIS A 34 14.29 -6.06 -18.55
CA HIS A 34 14.15 -5.91 -17.10
C HIS A 34 13.54 -4.56 -16.69
N SER A 35 13.95 -3.46 -17.35
CA SER A 35 13.42 -2.12 -17.07
C SER A 35 11.95 -2.00 -17.47
N LYS A 36 11.59 -2.68 -18.57
CA LYS A 36 10.21 -2.76 -19.05
C LYS A 36 9.30 -3.49 -18.07
N ASP A 37 9.77 -4.61 -17.51
CA ASP A 37 9.01 -5.38 -16.53
C ASP A 37 8.80 -4.61 -15.22
N ILE A 38 9.83 -3.93 -14.70
CA ILE A 38 9.71 -3.07 -13.50
C ILE A 38 8.68 -1.97 -13.73
N LEU A 39 8.74 -1.30 -14.88
CA LEU A 39 7.85 -0.20 -15.19
C LEU A 39 6.39 -0.65 -15.33
N SER A 40 6.16 -1.83 -15.93
CA SER A 40 4.84 -2.44 -15.98
C SER A 40 4.28 -2.75 -14.59
N GLY A 41 5.13 -3.30 -13.70
CA GLY A 41 4.77 -3.60 -12.32
C GLY A 41 4.35 -2.34 -11.55
N ILE A 42 5.12 -1.26 -11.67
CA ILE A 42 4.81 0.05 -11.05
C ILE A 42 3.51 0.60 -11.64
N GLY A 43 3.39 0.63 -12.96
CA GLY A 43 2.24 1.18 -13.65
C GLY A 43 0.92 0.49 -13.28
N ILE A 44 0.90 -0.85 -13.31
CA ILE A 44 -0.29 -1.64 -12.99
C ILE A 44 -0.67 -1.45 -11.51
N SER A 45 0.28 -1.62 -10.60
CA SER A 45 0.02 -1.56 -9.16
C SER A 45 -0.47 -0.18 -8.69
N PHE A 46 0.16 0.90 -9.18
CA PHE A 46 -0.25 2.27 -8.84
C PHE A 46 -1.59 2.65 -9.45
N THR A 47 -1.87 2.20 -10.67
CA THR A 47 -3.15 2.49 -11.34
C THR A 47 -4.30 1.79 -10.62
N ILE A 48 -4.18 0.50 -10.31
CA ILE A 48 -5.23 -0.26 -9.61
C ILE A 48 -5.47 0.33 -8.20
N ALA A 49 -4.41 0.55 -7.43
CA ALA A 49 -4.52 1.10 -6.08
C ALA A 49 -5.16 2.51 -6.09
N GLY A 50 -4.74 3.36 -7.03
CA GLY A 50 -5.29 4.70 -7.18
C GLY A 50 -6.76 4.69 -7.61
N VAL A 51 -7.16 3.86 -8.57
CA VAL A 51 -8.56 3.75 -9.03
C VAL A 51 -9.48 3.27 -7.89
N ILE A 52 -9.08 2.24 -7.14
CA ILE A 52 -9.85 1.76 -5.98
C ILE A 52 -9.95 2.86 -4.91
N GLY A 53 -8.85 3.58 -4.66
CA GLY A 53 -8.80 4.71 -3.73
C GLY A 53 -9.72 5.88 -4.13
N ILE A 54 -9.77 6.21 -5.43
CA ILE A 54 -10.68 7.21 -5.97
C ILE A 54 -12.13 6.75 -5.83
N ALA A 55 -12.45 5.51 -6.22
CA ALA A 55 -13.82 4.98 -6.16
C ALA A 55 -14.37 4.98 -4.72
N THR A 56 -13.56 4.54 -3.76
CA THR A 56 -13.93 4.56 -2.33
C THR A 56 -14.06 5.98 -1.79
N SER A 57 -13.17 6.91 -2.18
CA SER A 57 -13.24 8.31 -1.78
C SER A 57 -14.45 9.04 -2.37
N LEU A 58 -14.78 8.80 -3.64
CA LEU A 58 -15.98 9.34 -4.29
C LEU A 58 -17.26 8.78 -3.67
N LYS A 59 -17.31 7.47 -3.40
CA LYS A 59 -18.45 6.84 -2.70
C LYS A 59 -18.65 7.45 -1.32
N LEU A 60 -17.56 7.79 -0.63
CA LEU A 60 -17.63 8.45 0.67
C LEU A 60 -18.07 9.93 0.56
N LEU A 61 -17.61 10.67 -0.44
CA LEU A 61 -18.02 12.06 -0.68
C LEU A 61 -19.48 12.19 -1.10
N LYS A 62 -20.02 11.20 -1.82
CA LYS A 62 -21.44 11.14 -2.22
C LYS A 62 -22.39 10.92 -1.04
N ASP A 63 -21.92 10.37 0.07
CA ASP A 63 -22.72 10.12 1.28
C ASP A 63 -22.26 11.05 2.43
N PRO A 64 -22.77 12.29 2.52
CA PRO A 64 -22.33 13.26 3.51
C PRO A 64 -22.62 12.83 4.94
N LYS A 65 -23.66 12.01 5.16
CA LYS A 65 -23.99 11.45 6.48
C LYS A 65 -22.94 10.45 6.94
N LYS A 66 -22.47 9.57 6.04
CA LYS A 66 -21.34 8.65 6.34
C LYS A 66 -20.03 9.39 6.49
N ALA A 67 -19.76 10.40 5.64
CA ALA A 67 -18.53 11.18 5.74
C ALA A 67 -18.42 11.91 7.10
N ALA A 68 -19.51 12.53 7.57
CA ALA A 68 -19.54 13.17 8.88
C ALA A 68 -19.32 12.17 10.02
N LYS A 69 -19.99 11.00 9.97
CA LYS A 69 -19.78 9.93 10.96
C LYS A 69 -18.33 9.45 10.99
N ILE A 70 -17.69 9.28 9.83
CA ILE A 70 -16.29 8.84 9.78
C ILE A 70 -15.35 9.92 10.33
N GLU A 71 -15.62 11.20 10.09
CA GLU A 71 -14.82 12.29 10.65
C GLU A 71 -14.95 12.37 12.17
N MET A 72 -16.15 12.27 12.72
CA MET A 72 -16.37 12.21 14.17
C MET A 72 -15.75 10.97 14.81
N ALA A 73 -15.85 9.82 14.12
CA ALA A 73 -15.24 8.57 14.59
C ALA A 73 -13.70 8.61 14.55
N GLN A 74 -13.05 9.54 13.84
CA GLN A 74 -11.59 9.66 13.91
C GLN A 74 -11.10 10.19 15.25
N THR A 75 -11.93 10.93 15.99
CA THR A 75 -11.56 11.48 17.30
C THR A 75 -11.94 10.55 18.45
N GLU A 76 -12.75 9.51 18.21
CA GLU A 76 -13.13 8.55 19.24
C GLU A 76 -12.03 7.52 19.50
N GLU A 77 -11.64 7.37 20.77
CA GLU A 77 -10.61 6.43 21.21
C GLU A 77 -10.92 4.99 20.79
N ARG A 78 -12.17 4.55 20.93
CA ARG A 78 -12.61 3.19 20.56
C ARG A 78 -12.39 2.90 19.07
N THR A 79 -12.71 3.85 18.21
CA THR A 79 -12.54 3.69 16.76
C THR A 79 -11.07 3.67 16.39
N GLN A 80 -10.25 4.52 17.02
CA GLN A 80 -8.80 4.51 16.83
C GLN A 80 -8.16 3.19 17.29
N PHE A 81 -8.61 2.64 18.41
CA PHE A 81 -8.18 1.34 18.91
C PHE A 81 -8.54 0.21 17.93
N ILE A 82 -9.79 0.18 17.43
CA ILE A 82 -10.21 -0.82 16.42
C ILE A 82 -9.34 -0.70 15.17
N LYS A 83 -9.12 0.52 14.68
CA LYS A 83 -8.28 0.76 13.50
C LYS A 83 -6.83 0.31 13.72
N ALA A 84 -6.26 0.57 14.90
CA ALA A 84 -4.92 0.11 15.26
C ALA A 84 -4.85 -1.42 15.30
N LYS A 85 -5.83 -2.08 15.94
CA LYS A 85 -5.93 -3.54 15.99
C LYS A 85 -6.07 -4.15 14.59
N THR A 86 -6.92 -3.60 13.74
CA THR A 86 -7.08 -4.05 12.35
C THR A 86 -5.77 -3.92 11.57
N LYS A 87 -5.08 -2.77 11.67
CA LYS A 87 -3.78 -2.58 11.00
C LYS A 87 -2.73 -3.57 11.47
N SER A 88 -2.65 -3.81 12.78
CA SER A 88 -1.74 -4.79 13.37
C SER A 88 -2.04 -6.21 12.87
N PHE A 89 -3.31 -6.60 12.84
CA PHE A 89 -3.72 -7.92 12.35
C PHE A 89 -3.42 -8.12 10.85
N VAL A 90 -3.73 -7.12 10.01
CA VAL A 90 -3.40 -7.17 8.58
C VAL A 90 -1.88 -7.24 8.37
N TYR A 91 -1.11 -6.48 9.13
CA TYR A 91 0.36 -6.54 9.08
C TYR A 91 0.88 -7.94 9.40
N THR A 92 0.39 -8.57 10.47
CA THR A 92 0.77 -9.93 10.85
C THR A 92 0.44 -10.95 9.75
N ILE A 93 -0.78 -10.90 9.19
CA ILE A 93 -1.16 -11.78 8.08
C ILE A 93 -0.25 -11.57 6.87
N MET A 94 0.05 -10.33 6.52
CA MET A 94 0.92 -10.01 5.39
C MET A 94 2.33 -10.57 5.57
N ILE A 95 2.92 -10.50 6.78
CA ILE A 95 4.21 -11.14 7.05
C ILE A 95 4.15 -12.64 6.80
N TYR A 96 3.11 -13.33 7.27
CA TYR A 96 2.99 -14.77 7.06
C TYR A 96 2.81 -15.13 5.60
N LEU A 97 1.99 -14.37 4.88
CA LEU A 97 1.77 -14.56 3.45
C LEU A 97 3.07 -14.35 2.66
N GLU A 98 3.79 -13.25 2.91
CA GLU A 98 5.07 -12.97 2.26
C GLU A 98 6.12 -14.02 2.59
N SER A 99 6.18 -14.50 3.84
CA SER A 99 7.07 -15.58 4.26
C SER A 99 6.77 -16.90 3.53
N ALA A 100 5.50 -17.24 3.35
CA ALA A 100 5.09 -18.41 2.57
C ALA A 100 5.53 -18.29 1.10
N VAL A 101 5.36 -17.10 0.49
CA VAL A 101 5.80 -16.83 -0.88
C VAL A 101 7.33 -16.93 -1.00
N ILE A 102 8.09 -16.46 0.00
CA ILE A 102 9.55 -16.59 0.04
C ILE A 102 9.97 -18.06 0.05
N ILE A 103 9.33 -18.90 0.87
CA ILE A 103 9.62 -20.34 0.93
C ILE A 103 9.35 -21.00 -0.43
N VAL A 104 8.18 -20.76 -1.00
CA VAL A 104 7.79 -21.34 -2.30
C VAL A 104 8.75 -20.89 -3.41
N THR A 105 9.04 -19.60 -3.50
CA THR A 105 9.95 -19.06 -4.53
C THR A 105 11.39 -19.52 -4.34
N GLY A 106 11.84 -19.71 -3.10
CA GLY A 106 13.12 -20.33 -2.78
C GLY A 106 13.22 -21.78 -3.24
N LEU A 107 12.17 -22.58 -3.01
CA LEU A 107 12.10 -23.98 -3.44
C LEU A 107 12.07 -24.13 -4.97
N LEU A 108 11.39 -23.21 -5.66
CA LEU A 108 11.29 -23.19 -7.12
C LEU A 108 12.54 -22.60 -7.82
N GLY A 109 13.55 -22.15 -7.07
CA GLY A 109 14.78 -21.60 -7.63
C GLY A 109 14.67 -20.16 -8.15
N PHE A 110 13.57 -19.45 -7.88
CA PHE A 110 13.39 -18.04 -8.26
C PHE A 110 14.18 -17.10 -7.35
N ARG A 111 15.51 -17.12 -7.48
CA ARG A 111 16.46 -16.44 -6.59
C ARG A 111 16.19 -14.94 -6.46
N THR A 112 15.95 -14.24 -7.56
CA THR A 112 15.71 -12.78 -7.52
C THR A 112 14.46 -12.44 -6.72
N ILE A 113 13.33 -13.13 -6.98
CA ILE A 113 12.06 -12.90 -6.30
C ILE A 113 12.19 -13.19 -4.79
N CYS A 114 12.82 -14.32 -4.45
CA CYS A 114 13.04 -14.73 -3.07
C CYS A 114 13.85 -13.69 -2.28
N ILE A 115 14.97 -13.21 -2.85
CA ILE A 115 15.82 -12.19 -2.19
C ILE A 115 15.08 -10.86 -2.06
N THR A 116 14.38 -10.41 -3.11
CA THR A 116 13.63 -9.14 -3.08
C THR A 116 12.53 -9.15 -2.02
N LEU A 117 11.72 -10.21 -1.96
CA LEU A 117 10.67 -10.34 -0.93
C LEU A 117 11.26 -10.46 0.48
N SER A 118 12.35 -11.22 0.64
CA SER A 118 13.04 -11.33 1.93
C SER A 118 13.55 -9.98 2.43
N ALA A 119 14.14 -9.17 1.55
CA ALA A 119 14.59 -7.82 1.90
C ALA A 119 13.42 -6.91 2.32
N ILE A 120 12.26 -7.01 1.64
CA ILE A 120 11.05 -6.24 1.99
C ILE A 120 10.52 -6.65 3.37
N VAL A 121 10.42 -7.96 3.65
CA VAL A 121 9.95 -8.46 4.95
C VAL A 121 10.90 -8.04 6.07
N LEU A 122 12.22 -8.16 5.86
CA LEU A 122 13.23 -7.72 6.83
C LEU A 122 13.11 -6.23 7.12
N LEU A 123 13.00 -5.40 6.09
CA LEU A 123 12.83 -3.95 6.26
C LEU A 123 11.55 -3.63 7.06
N LYS A 124 10.42 -4.30 6.76
CA LYS A 124 9.17 -4.13 7.52
C LYS A 124 9.35 -4.47 8.99
N VAL A 125 9.99 -5.60 9.30
CA VAL A 125 10.25 -6.03 10.68
C VAL A 125 11.14 -5.03 11.40
N ILE A 126 12.24 -4.59 10.78
CA ILE A 126 13.16 -3.60 11.34
C ILE A 126 12.43 -2.29 11.64
N LEU A 127 11.67 -1.75 10.67
CA LEU A 127 10.90 -0.52 10.87
C LEU A 127 9.87 -0.69 11.99
N ASN A 128 9.16 -1.81 12.03
CA ASN A 128 8.20 -2.09 13.08
C ASN A 128 8.85 -2.15 14.47
N LEU A 129 10.03 -2.77 14.60
CA LEU A 129 10.79 -2.80 15.85
C LEU A 129 11.27 -1.40 16.26
N ILE A 130 11.83 -0.63 15.33
CA ILE A 130 12.31 0.74 15.59
C ILE A 130 11.15 1.61 16.07
N PHE A 131 10.04 1.65 15.32
CA PHE A 131 8.89 2.48 15.66
C PHE A 131 8.19 1.99 16.92
N SER A 132 8.04 0.68 17.11
CA SER A 132 7.47 0.12 18.34
C SER A 132 8.29 0.54 19.55
N ASN A 133 9.62 0.40 19.50
CA ASN A 133 10.50 0.81 20.59
C ASN A 133 10.45 2.33 20.84
N TYR A 134 10.46 3.13 19.77
CA TYR A 134 10.34 4.59 19.89
C TYR A 134 9.02 5.00 20.57
N TYR A 135 7.90 4.43 20.12
CA TYR A 135 6.59 4.79 20.65
C TYR A 135 6.33 4.23 22.06
N MET A 136 6.81 3.03 22.38
CA MET A 136 6.73 2.46 23.75
C MET A 136 7.56 3.26 24.78
N LYS A 137 8.62 3.94 24.35
CA LYS A 137 9.41 4.81 25.25
C LYS A 137 8.80 6.19 25.44
N LYS A 138 8.04 6.64 24.45
CA LYS A 138 7.48 8.00 24.41
C LYS A 138 6.10 8.10 25.07
N TYR A 139 5.31 7.03 24.99
CA TYR A 139 3.95 6.90 25.52
C TYR A 139 3.91 5.75 26.51
#